data_AF-A0A929ZJX6-F1
#
_entry.id   AF-A0A929ZJX6-F1
#
_cell.length_a   1.000
_cell.length_b   1.000
_cell.length_c   1.000
_cell.angle_alpha   90.00
_cell.angle_beta   90.00
_cell.angle_gamma   90.00
#
_symmetry.space_group_name_H-M   'P 1'
#
loop_
_entity.id
_entity.type
_entity.pdbx_description
1 polymer ?
#
loop_
_entity_poly.entity_id
_entity_poly.type
_entity_poly.pdbx_seq_one_letter_code
_entity_poly.pdbx_strand_id
1 'polypeptide(L)'
;MTIKILFVCHGNICRSPMAEYIFRKLVSNAGVSDQFVIASAATSSEEIWNGRGNPVYPAAKQKLYEHGMNCDEKRARQITAKDYAYYDLLIGMDEMNIRNMQEMFH
;
A
#
# COMPACT_ATOMS: atom_id res chain seq x y z
N MET A 1 -6.68 12.20 17.15
CA MET A 1 -6.93 12.28 15.69
C MET A 1 -6.21 11.12 15.05
N THR A 2 -6.83 10.44 14.07
CA THR A 2 -6.24 9.27 13.42
C THR A 2 -5.61 9.70 12.10
N ILE A 3 -4.33 9.41 11.89
CA ILE A 3 -3.57 9.73 10.68
C ILE A 3 -3.75 8.60 9.66
N LYS A 4 -4.26 8.92 8.47
CA LYS A 4 -4.54 7.95 7.41
C LYS A 4 -3.44 8.01 6.36
N ILE A 5 -2.69 6.92 6.21
CA ILE A 5 -1.54 6.82 5.31
C ILE A 5 -1.82 5.79 4.21
N LEU A 6 -1.57 6.18 2.96
CA LEU A 6 -1.63 5.31 1.80
C LEU A 6 -0.24 5.20 1.14
N PHE A 7 0.33 4.01 1.17
CA PHE A 7 1.57 3.70 0.46
C PHE A 7 1.30 3.33 -0.99
N VAL A 8 2.00 3.93 -1.95
CA VAL A 8 1.69 3.79 -3.38
C VAL A 8 2.92 3.38 -4.16
N CYS A 9 2.80 2.32 -4.96
CA CYS A 9 3.82 1.94 -5.94
C CYS A 9 3.20 1.60 -7.29
N HIS A 10 4.01 1.22 -8.28
CA HIS A 10 3.49 0.92 -9.62
C HIS A 10 2.37 -0.14 -9.64
N GLY A 11 2.62 -1.34 -9.11
CA GLY A 11 1.70 -2.49 -9.23
C GLY A 11 1.04 -2.99 -7.94
N ASN A 12 1.40 -2.44 -6.77
CA ASN A 12 0.88 -2.86 -5.45
C ASN A 12 0.99 -4.36 -5.12
N ILE A 13 2.05 -5.02 -5.62
CA ILE A 13 2.36 -6.42 -5.28
C ILE A 13 3.68 -6.60 -4.52
N CYS A 14 4.56 -5.59 -4.43
CA CYS A 14 5.87 -5.74 -3.80
C CYS A 14 6.15 -4.61 -2.80
N ARG A 15 6.63 -3.45 -3.27
CA ARG A 15 7.10 -2.34 -2.43
C ARG A 15 6.03 -1.75 -1.50
N SER A 16 4.90 -1.31 -2.05
CA SER A 16 3.86 -0.67 -1.23
C SER A 16 3.16 -1.63 -0.26
N PRO A 17 2.88 -2.92 -0.60
CA PRO A 17 2.45 -3.89 0.40
C PRO A 17 3.49 -4.09 1.51
N MET A 18 4.78 -4.22 1.18
CA MET A 18 5.82 -4.36 2.21
C MET A 18 5.82 -3.17 3.16
N ALA A 19 5.77 -1.94 2.65
CA ALA A 19 5.70 -0.73 3.46
C ALA A 19 4.46 -0.74 4.38
N GLU A 20 3.30 -1.13 3.87
CA GLU A 20 2.05 -1.25 4.63
C GLU A 20 2.23 -2.16 5.86
N TYR A 21 2.69 -3.40 5.65
CA TYR A 21 2.80 -4.39 6.71
C TYR A 21 3.93 -4.07 7.70
N ILE A 22 5.07 -3.58 7.21
CA ILE A 22 6.17 -3.13 8.07
C ILE A 22 5.69 -1.98 8.96
N PHE A 23 5.01 -0.99 8.40
CA PHE A 23 4.51 0.15 9.18
C PHE A 23 3.44 -0.27 10.18
N ARG A 24 2.49 -1.15 9.81
CA ARG A 24 1.53 -1.77 10.74
C ARG A 24 2.23 -2.44 11.92
N LYS A 25 3.31 -3.18 11.67
CA LYS A 25 4.09 -3.82 12.74
C LYS A 25 4.79 -2.79 13.63
N LEU A 26 5.37 -1.74 13.05
CA LEU A 26 6.05 -0.68 13.80
C LEU A 26 5.09 0.06 14.74
N VAL A 27 3.91 0.46 14.26
CA VAL A 27 2.92 1.16 15.11
C VAL A 27 2.33 0.25 16.18
N SER A 28 2.18 -1.04 15.88
CA SER A 28 1.76 -2.06 16.86
C SER A 28 2.79 -2.23 17.96
N ASN A 29 4.06 -2.38 17.60
CA ASN A 29 5.15 -2.50 18.56
C ASN A 29 5.31 -1.24 19.43
N ALA A 30 4.99 -0.07 18.90
CA ALA A 30 5.00 1.19 19.62
C ALA A 30 3.73 1.45 20.45
N GLY A 31 2.71 0.58 20.36
CA GLY A 31 1.46 0.74 21.12
C GLY A 31 0.58 1.89 20.65
N VAL A 32 0.67 2.30 19.37
CA VAL A 32 -0.04 3.47 18.80
C VAL A 32 -0.86 3.13 17.56
N SER A 33 -1.20 1.86 17.35
CA SER A 33 -1.96 1.40 16.17
C SER A 33 -3.29 2.13 15.97
N ASP A 34 -3.98 2.49 17.05
CA ASP A 34 -5.26 3.20 17.08
C ASP A 34 -5.16 4.64 16.53
N GLN A 35 -3.95 5.18 16.43
CA GLN A 35 -3.68 6.49 15.86
C GLN A 35 -3.53 6.46 14.34
N PHE A 36 -3.55 5.29 13.69
CA PHE A 36 -3.29 5.17 12.25
C PHE A 36 -4.33 4.35 11.49
N VAL A 37 -4.67 4.80 10.28
CA VAL A 37 -5.27 3.96 9.23
C VAL A 37 -4.22 3.75 8.17
N ILE A 38 -3.90 2.49 7.86
CA ILE A 38 -2.76 2.16 7.00
C ILE A 38 -3.24 1.28 5.86
N ALA A 39 -2.91 1.65 4.62
CA ALA A 39 -3.22 0.87 3.44
C ALA A 39 -2.15 1.03 2.35
N SER A 40 -2.25 0.26 1.28
CA SER A 40 -1.46 0.45 0.07
C SER A 40 -2.26 0.29 -1.23
N ALA A 41 -1.80 0.95 -2.28
CA ALA A 41 -2.41 0.95 -3.62
C ALA A 41 -1.35 1.01 -4.75
N ALA A 42 -1.84 0.84 -5.98
CA ALA A 42 -1.10 0.84 -7.24
C ALA A 42 -1.40 2.12 -8.04
N THR A 43 -0.44 2.64 -8.79
CA THR A 43 -0.73 3.64 -9.85
C THR A 43 -1.22 2.97 -11.13
N SER A 44 -0.73 1.77 -11.45
CA SER A 44 -1.13 0.98 -12.62
C SER A 44 -2.19 -0.07 -12.27
N SER A 45 -2.92 -0.52 -13.28
CA SER A 45 -3.87 -1.63 -13.22
C SER A 45 -3.29 -2.95 -13.79
N GLU A 46 -2.02 -3.00 -14.18
CA GLU A 46 -1.37 -4.19 -14.76
C GLU A 46 -1.51 -5.46 -13.90
N GLU A 47 -1.51 -5.28 -12.58
CA GLU A 47 -1.65 -6.37 -11.61
C GLU A 47 -3.12 -6.65 -11.25
N ILE A 48 -4.07 -6.14 -12.04
CA ILE A 48 -5.52 -6.25 -11.80
C ILE A 48 -6.21 -6.75 -13.06
N TRP A 49 -6.75 -7.96 -12.99
CA TRP A 49 -7.42 -8.60 -14.12
C TRP A 49 -8.86 -8.96 -13.75
N ASN A 50 -9.83 -8.60 -14.61
CA ASN A 50 -11.26 -8.84 -14.38
C ASN A 50 -11.74 -8.35 -12.99
N GLY A 51 -11.23 -7.20 -12.53
CA GLY A 51 -11.56 -6.64 -11.21
C GLY A 51 -10.88 -7.33 -10.02
N ARG A 52 -9.99 -8.29 -10.26
CA ARG A 52 -9.27 -9.03 -9.23
C ARG A 52 -7.78 -8.70 -9.28
N GLY A 53 -7.26 -8.15 -8.19
CA GLY A 53 -5.82 -7.92 -8.03
C GLY A 53 -5.02 -9.19 -7.81
N ASN A 54 -3.79 -9.21 -8.27
CA ASN A 54 -2.82 -10.24 -7.94
C ASN A 54 -2.44 -10.20 -6.46
N PRO A 55 -2.04 -11.35 -5.87
CA PRO A 55 -1.50 -11.38 -4.53
C PRO A 55 -0.15 -10.66 -4.46
N VAL A 56 0.32 -10.43 -3.24
CA VAL A 56 1.70 -9.95 -3.00
C VAL A 56 2.69 -10.90 -3.67
N TYR A 57 3.64 -10.33 -4.40
CA TYR A 57 4.71 -11.00 -5.12
C TYR A 57 5.39 -12.04 -4.22
N PRO A 58 5.60 -13.29 -4.68
CA PRO A 58 6.02 -14.39 -3.81
C PRO A 58 7.25 -14.11 -2.95
N ALA A 59 8.29 -13.48 -3.49
CA ALA A 59 9.50 -13.18 -2.72
C ALA A 59 9.25 -12.11 -1.64
N ALA A 60 8.45 -11.09 -1.94
CA ALA A 60 8.06 -10.07 -0.97
C ALA A 60 7.20 -10.66 0.14
N LYS A 61 6.24 -11.51 -0.23
CA LYS A 61 5.38 -12.26 0.69
C LYS A 61 6.21 -13.17 1.62
N GLN A 62 7.15 -13.92 1.07
CA GLN A 62 8.06 -14.78 1.84
C GLN A 62 8.88 -13.96 2.84
N LYS A 63 9.42 -12.81 2.41
CA LYS A 63 10.17 -11.93 3.30
C LYS A 63 9.33 -11.37 4.44
N LEU A 64 8.08 -10.99 4.18
CA LEU A 64 7.14 -10.56 5.23
C LEU A 64 6.88 -11.69 6.24
N TYR A 65 6.71 -12.92 5.76
CA TYR A 65 6.53 -14.10 6.62
C TYR A 65 7.72 -14.38 7.54
N GLU A 66 8.95 -14.28 7.01
CA GLU A 66 10.17 -14.42 7.82
C GLU A 66 10.22 -13.44 9.00
N HIS A 67 9.54 -12.30 8.86
CA HIS A 67 9.39 -11.30 9.91
C HIS A 67 8.06 -11.38 10.66
N GLY A 68 7.31 -12.48 10.55
CA GLY A 68 6.07 -12.72 11.27
C GLY A 68 4.88 -11.85 10.83
N MET A 69 4.89 -11.38 9.58
CA MET A 69 3.81 -10.57 9.00
C MET A 69 3.06 -11.37 7.93
N ASN A 70 1.78 -11.69 8.19
CA ASN A 70 0.92 -12.38 7.22
C ASN A 70 0.25 -11.35 6.28
N CYS A 71 0.41 -11.55 4.96
CA CYS A 71 -0.20 -10.73 3.93
C CYS A 71 -1.06 -11.53 2.92
N ASP A 72 -1.56 -12.70 3.30
CA ASP A 72 -2.31 -13.62 2.42
C ASP A 72 -3.57 -13.01 1.81
N GLU A 73 -4.21 -12.09 2.52
CA GLU A 73 -5.43 -11.42 2.06
C GLU A 73 -5.13 -10.20 1.20
N LYS A 74 -3.89 -9.71 1.19
CA LYS A 74 -3.53 -8.51 0.42
C LYS A 74 -3.60 -8.81 -1.07
N ARG A 75 -4.37 -7.99 -1.78
CA ARG A 75 -4.47 -7.98 -3.23
C ARG A 75 -4.10 -6.60 -3.76
N ALA A 76 -3.53 -6.57 -4.96
CA ALA A 76 -3.31 -5.33 -5.69
C ALA A 76 -4.64 -4.61 -5.89
N ARG A 77 -4.62 -3.28 -5.73
CA ARG A 77 -5.74 -2.41 -6.10
C ARG A 77 -5.18 -1.11 -6.65
N GLN A 78 -5.88 -0.51 -7.61
CA GLN A 78 -5.50 0.80 -8.11
C GLN A 78 -5.95 1.89 -7.13
N ILE A 79 -5.17 2.95 -7.04
CA ILE A 79 -5.56 4.17 -6.34
C ILE A 79 -6.73 4.84 -7.07
N THR A 80 -7.64 5.45 -6.31
CA THR A 80 -8.82 6.14 -6.82
C THR A 80 -8.89 7.58 -6.33
N ALA A 81 -9.70 8.42 -6.98
CA ALA A 81 -9.93 9.80 -6.51
C ALA A 81 -10.52 9.86 -5.09
N LYS A 82 -11.27 8.81 -4.69
CA LYS A 82 -11.78 8.69 -3.32
C LYS A 82 -10.67 8.46 -2.31
N ASP A 83 -9.62 7.71 -2.68
CA ASP A 83 -8.44 7.55 -1.83
C ASP A 83 -7.74 8.89 -1.63
N TYR A 84 -7.56 9.66 -2.70
CA TYR A 84 -6.90 10.97 -2.66
C TYR A 84 -7.60 11.95 -1.69
N ALA A 85 -8.93 11.88 -1.60
CA ALA A 85 -9.71 12.71 -0.68
C ALA A 85 -9.79 12.13 0.75
N TYR A 86 -9.58 10.82 0.94
CA TYR A 86 -9.78 10.14 2.22
C TYR A 86 -8.53 10.06 3.09
N TYR A 87 -7.37 9.82 2.46
CA TYR A 87 -6.10 9.67 3.16
C TYR A 87 -5.43 11.03 3.39
N ASP A 88 -4.82 11.19 4.56
CA ASP A 88 -4.16 12.44 4.94
C ASP A 88 -2.75 12.53 4.32
N LEU A 89 -2.12 11.38 4.05
CA LEU A 89 -0.81 11.28 3.43
C LEU A 89 -0.75 10.16 2.39
N LEU A 90 -0.29 10.50 1.18
CA LEU A 90 0.02 9.55 0.11
C LEU A 90 1.54 9.49 -0.05
N ILE A 91 2.13 8.30 0.12
CA ILE A 91 3.58 8.10 0.04
C ILE A 91 3.90 7.26 -1.19
N GLY A 92 4.45 7.90 -2.23
CA GLY A 92 5.00 7.22 -3.40
C GLY A 92 6.33 6.54 -3.08
N MET A 93 6.54 5.31 -3.55
CA MET A 93 7.79 4.57 -3.31
C MET A 93 8.96 5.06 -4.17
N ASP A 94 8.68 5.77 -5.26
CA ASP A 94 9.64 6.38 -6.16
C ASP A 94 9.05 7.63 -6.83
N GLU A 95 9.90 8.40 -7.51
CA GLU A 95 9.52 9.64 -8.21
C GLU A 95 8.48 9.39 -9.31
N MET A 96 8.55 8.25 -10.00
CA MET A 96 7.59 7.89 -11.04
C MET A 96 6.19 7.65 -10.44
N ASN A 97 6.10 7.07 -9.24
CA ASN A 97 4.84 6.87 -8.55
C ASN A 97 4.22 8.21 -8.14
N ILE A 98 5.05 9.15 -7.65
CA ILE A 98 4.61 10.51 -7.31
C ILE A 98 4.08 11.21 -8.56
N ARG A 99 4.85 11.18 -9.66
CA ARG A 99 4.46 11.77 -10.93
C ARG A 99 3.15 11.19 -11.46
N ASN A 100 3.03 9.86 -11.48
CA ASN A 100 1.81 9.19 -11.93
C ASN A 100 0.60 9.59 -11.08
N MET A 101 0.76 9.69 -9.75
CA MET A 101 -0.33 10.16 -8.88
C MET A 101 -0.70 11.62 -9.18
N GLN A 102 0.26 12.49 -9.45
CA GLN A 102 -0.01 13.87 -9.84
C GLN A 102 -0.77 13.92 -11.16
N GLU A 103 -0.34 13.18 -12.19
CA GLU A 103 -1.04 13.12 -13.49
C GLU A 103 -2.46 12.52 -13.39
N MET A 104 -2.73 11.67 -12.40
CA MET A 104 -4.06 11.09 -12.18
C MET A 104 -5.05 12.03 -11.47
N PHE A 105 -4.58 12.99 -10.68
CA PHE A 105 -5.41 13.79 -9.77
C PHE A 105 -5.24 15.32 -9.90
N HIS A 106 -4.34 15.79 -10.76
CA HIS A 106 -4.15 17.20 -11.13
C HIS A 106 -4.39 17.40 -12.61
#